data_AF-A0A962CDS9-F1
#
_entry.id   AF-A0A962CDS9-F1
#
_cell.length_a   1.000
_cell.length_b   1.000
_cell.length_c   1.000
_cell.angle_alpha   90.00
_cell.angle_beta   90.00
_cell.angle_gamma   90.00
#
_symmetry.space_group_name_H-M   'P 1'
#
loop_
_entity.id
_entity.type
_entity.pdbx_description
1 polymer ?
#
loop_
_entity_poly.entity_id
_entity_poly.type
_entity_poly.pdbx_seq_one_letter_code
_entity_poly.pdbx_strand_id
1 'polypeptide(L)'
;GVAALTLSLDDVYFGRRRRQALAREVHPLLAVRTVPGTHDIALLERTLDALGSACRAAPARIPRFDKGIDTRLPPSRWRRVNEAPQLVVLEGWCIGVTAEDDSALLEAVNDLEREHDPDRRWRRFVNAQLAGDYARLWRRIERLVVLRAPAYEVVRRWREEQERALRRRAAARAMSPAQVRHFLEFAERLSRHALATLPGRADLVVALDEERKVTSIRPRTPRAASRGPAARY
;
A
#
# COMPACT_ATOMS: atom_id res chain seq x y z
N GLY A 1 -6.33 -7.61 -26.96
CA GLY A 1 -5.88 -7.68 -25.54
C GLY A 1 -6.93 -7.04 -24.66
N VAL A 2 -6.87 -7.25 -23.34
CA VAL A 2 -7.80 -6.61 -22.37
C VAL A 2 -7.36 -5.17 -22.13
N ALA A 3 -8.28 -4.20 -22.21
CA ALA A 3 -8.00 -2.82 -21.87
C ALA A 3 -7.82 -2.67 -20.35
N ALA A 4 -6.58 -2.62 -19.88
CA ALA A 4 -6.24 -2.60 -18.46
C ALA A 4 -5.61 -1.27 -18.04
N LEU A 5 -5.86 -0.85 -16.79
CA LEU A 5 -5.26 0.34 -16.19
C LEU A 5 -4.70 0.02 -14.81
N THR A 6 -3.46 0.42 -14.54
CA THR A 6 -2.85 0.30 -13.22
C THR A 6 -3.05 1.57 -12.39
N LEU A 7 -3.39 1.38 -11.11
CA LEU A 7 -3.37 2.39 -10.06
C LEU A 7 -2.45 1.94 -8.93
N SER A 8 -1.61 2.86 -8.45
CA SER A 8 -0.77 2.63 -7.28
C SER A 8 -1.45 3.20 -6.03
N LEU A 9 -1.45 2.45 -4.94
CA LEU A 9 -1.80 3.00 -3.63
C LEU A 9 -0.89 4.19 -3.27
N ASP A 10 0.40 4.13 -3.64
CA ASP A 10 1.35 5.20 -3.36
C ASP A 10 0.97 6.52 -4.07
N ASP A 11 0.24 6.47 -5.18
CA ASP A 11 -0.18 7.67 -5.92
C ASP A 11 -1.19 8.54 -5.17
N VAL A 12 -1.82 7.98 -4.14
CA VAL A 12 -2.76 8.69 -3.26
C VAL A 12 -2.17 9.04 -1.90
N TYR A 13 -0.86 8.96 -1.67
CA TYR A 13 -0.27 9.52 -0.44
C TYR A 13 -0.73 10.97 -0.22
N PHE A 14 -0.90 11.33 1.06
CA PHE A 14 -1.08 12.71 1.45
C PHE A 14 0.20 13.52 1.18
N GLY A 15 0.02 14.76 0.71
CA GLY A 15 1.11 15.71 0.57
C GLY A 15 1.77 16.04 1.91
N ARG A 16 3.00 16.53 1.88
CA ARG A 16 3.82 16.82 3.07
C ARG A 16 3.07 17.66 4.13
N ARG A 17 2.34 18.72 3.73
CA ARG A 17 1.59 19.57 4.65
C ARG A 17 0.58 18.80 5.50
N ARG A 18 -0.19 17.88 4.90
CA ARG A 18 -1.20 17.08 5.62
C ARG A 18 -0.54 16.06 6.55
N ARG A 19 0.56 15.42 6.12
CA ARG A 19 1.35 14.53 6.99
C ARG A 19 1.98 15.26 8.18
N GLN A 20 2.46 16.49 7.99
CA GLN A 20 2.96 17.32 9.09
C GLN A 20 1.84 17.72 10.07
N ALA A 21 0.60 17.89 9.61
CA ALA A 21 -0.54 18.07 10.49
C ALA A 21 -0.82 16.80 11.30
N LEU A 22 -0.87 15.62 10.66
CA LEU A 22 -0.99 14.33 11.34
C LEU A 22 0.13 14.09 12.36
N ALA A 23 1.35 14.52 12.05
CA ALA A 23 2.49 14.40 12.95
C ALA A 23 2.30 15.18 14.26
N ARG A 24 1.68 16.35 14.19
CA ARG A 24 1.38 17.20 15.36
C ARG A 24 0.12 16.76 16.10
N GLU A 25 -0.92 16.40 15.36
CA GLU A 25 -2.25 16.10 15.91
C GLU A 25 -2.35 14.68 16.47
N VAL A 26 -1.62 13.73 15.88
CA VAL A 26 -1.77 12.29 16.19
C VAL A 26 -0.46 11.70 16.68
N HIS A 27 0.60 11.68 15.86
CA HIS A 27 1.88 11.08 16.25
C HIS A 27 3.05 11.47 15.32
N PRO A 28 4.24 11.85 15.84
CA PRO A 28 5.37 12.31 15.03
C PRO A 28 5.76 11.40 13.85
N LEU A 29 5.69 10.08 14.03
CA LEU A 29 5.99 9.07 12.98
C LEU A 29 5.08 9.19 11.73
N LEU A 30 3.94 9.87 11.80
CA LEU A 30 3.05 10.11 10.66
C LEU A 30 3.52 11.24 9.73
N ALA A 31 4.63 11.90 10.06
CA ALA A 31 5.31 12.82 9.14
C ALA A 31 5.84 12.10 7.89
N VAL A 32 6.16 10.81 8.01
CA VAL A 32 6.73 9.98 6.94
C VAL A 32 5.60 9.29 6.17
N ARG A 33 5.64 9.36 4.83
CA ARG A 33 4.74 8.57 3.97
C ARG A 33 5.15 7.10 4.08
N THR A 34 4.24 6.19 4.39
CA THR A 34 4.40 4.71 4.26
C THR A 34 3.12 4.04 4.74
N VAL A 35 2.79 4.21 6.01
CA VAL A 35 1.81 3.37 6.71
C VAL A 35 0.35 3.75 6.42
N PRO A 36 -0.62 2.84 6.66
CA PRO A 36 -2.03 3.18 6.71
C PRO A 36 -2.31 4.43 7.53
N GLY A 37 -3.19 5.29 7.02
CA GLY A 37 -3.44 6.64 7.54
C GLY A 37 -2.61 7.75 6.90
N THR A 38 -1.60 7.39 6.08
CA THR A 38 -0.83 8.37 5.29
C THR A 38 -1.32 8.50 3.84
N HIS A 39 -2.38 7.78 3.47
CA HIS A 39 -3.00 7.81 2.14
C HIS A 39 -4.38 8.45 2.17
N ASP A 40 -4.75 9.11 1.08
CA ASP A 40 -6.07 9.68 0.84
C ASP A 40 -7.01 8.61 0.27
N ILE A 41 -7.48 7.72 1.15
CA ILE A 41 -8.34 6.58 0.75
C ILE A 41 -9.64 7.06 0.12
N ALA A 42 -10.19 8.19 0.58
CA ALA A 42 -11.36 8.79 -0.05
C ALA A 42 -11.10 9.24 -1.50
N LEU A 43 -9.90 9.76 -1.81
CA LEU A 43 -9.53 10.02 -3.21
C LEU A 43 -9.39 8.74 -4.02
N LEU A 44 -8.76 7.70 -3.47
CA LEU A 44 -8.63 6.42 -4.18
C LEU A 44 -10.00 5.83 -4.51
N GLU A 45 -10.92 5.83 -3.54
CA GLU A 45 -12.30 5.42 -3.69
C GLU A 45 -13.01 6.20 -4.82
N ARG A 46 -12.97 7.54 -4.78
CA ARG A 46 -13.55 8.37 -5.87
C ARG A 46 -12.88 8.15 -7.23
N THR A 47 -11.58 7.84 -7.25
CA THR A 47 -10.84 7.58 -8.50
C THR A 47 -11.31 6.28 -9.14
N LEU A 48 -11.52 5.23 -8.34
CA LEU A 48 -12.07 3.96 -8.79
C LEU A 48 -13.51 4.12 -9.29
N ASP A 49 -14.34 4.88 -8.56
CA ASP A 49 -15.71 5.22 -8.97
C ASP A 49 -15.75 5.94 -10.32
N ALA A 50 -14.89 6.95 -10.51
CA ALA A 50 -14.77 7.67 -11.76
C ALA A 50 -14.28 6.78 -12.90
N LEU A 51 -13.36 5.86 -12.64
CA LEU A 51 -12.87 4.92 -13.65
C LEU A 51 -13.95 3.98 -14.16
N GLY A 52 -14.79 3.45 -13.26
CA GLY A 52 -15.88 2.54 -13.63
C GLY A 52 -16.95 3.18 -14.53
N SER A 53 -16.99 4.51 -14.60
CA SER A 53 -17.96 5.28 -15.40
C SER A 53 -17.32 6.22 -16.43
N ALA A 54 -16.00 6.09 -16.67
CA ALA A 54 -15.25 7.02 -17.49
C ALA A 54 -15.73 7.03 -18.95
N CYS A 55 -15.99 8.22 -19.48
CA CYS A 55 -16.36 8.43 -20.88
C CYS A 55 -15.77 9.76 -21.41
N ARG A 56 -15.86 10.01 -22.72
CA ARG A 56 -15.31 11.23 -23.33
C ARG A 56 -15.92 12.51 -22.76
N ALA A 57 -17.21 12.48 -22.40
CA ALA A 57 -17.91 13.60 -21.78
C ALA A 57 -17.56 13.78 -20.29
N ALA A 58 -17.22 12.69 -19.59
CA ALA A 58 -16.87 12.68 -18.17
C ALA A 58 -15.64 11.79 -17.91
N PRO A 59 -14.43 12.27 -18.23
CA PRO A 59 -13.23 11.45 -18.11
C PRO A 59 -12.73 11.39 -16.67
N ALA A 60 -12.32 10.19 -16.26
CA ALA A 60 -11.64 10.00 -14.98
C ALA A 60 -10.25 10.63 -14.99
N ARG A 61 -9.78 11.04 -13.82
CA ARG A 61 -8.43 11.60 -13.62
C ARG A 61 -7.66 10.76 -12.62
N ILE A 62 -6.48 10.31 -13.02
CA ILE A 62 -5.65 9.42 -12.21
C ILE A 62 -4.64 10.23 -11.39
N PRO A 63 -4.74 10.21 -10.05
CA PRO A 63 -3.79 10.90 -9.20
C PRO A 63 -2.38 10.34 -9.37
N ARG A 64 -1.39 11.18 -9.07
CA ARG A 64 0.02 10.82 -9.15
C ARG A 64 0.78 11.43 -7.97
N PHE A 65 1.56 10.62 -7.28
CA PHE A 65 2.47 11.10 -6.24
C PHE A 65 3.91 11.12 -6.73
N ASP A 66 4.65 12.19 -6.44
CA ASP A 66 5.97 12.37 -7.04
C ASP A 66 7.12 11.65 -6.31
N LYS A 67 7.16 11.39 -5.00
CA LYS A 67 8.33 10.82 -4.26
C LYS A 67 9.67 11.59 -4.39
N GLY A 68 10.13 11.98 -5.58
CA GLY A 68 10.80 13.27 -5.83
C GLY A 68 9.91 14.38 -5.24
N ILE A 69 10.33 15.59 -4.88
CA ILE A 69 9.48 16.64 -4.23
C ILE A 69 8.53 16.30 -3.03
N ASP A 70 8.31 15.03 -2.65
CA ASP A 70 7.51 14.53 -1.54
C ASP A 70 6.04 15.01 -1.48
N THR A 71 5.39 15.16 -2.64
CA THR A 71 3.98 15.58 -2.72
C THR A 71 3.24 15.01 -3.94
N ARG A 72 1.90 15.09 -3.92
CA ARG A 72 1.03 14.76 -5.05
C ARG A 72 1.14 15.84 -6.13
N LEU A 73 1.14 15.43 -7.40
CA LEU A 73 1.04 16.34 -8.53
C LEU A 73 -0.33 17.06 -8.50
N PRO A 74 -0.43 18.30 -9.01
CA PRO A 74 -1.71 19.00 -9.09
C PRO A 74 -2.68 18.28 -10.05
N PRO A 75 -4.02 18.36 -9.84
CA PRO A 75 -5.01 17.69 -10.68
C PRO A 75 -4.96 18.01 -12.18
N SER A 76 -4.41 19.17 -12.55
CA SER A 76 -4.16 19.56 -13.95
C SER A 76 -3.15 18.66 -14.66
N ARG A 77 -2.25 18.00 -13.91
CA ARG A 77 -1.22 17.07 -14.42
C ARG A 77 -1.61 15.60 -14.30
N TRP A 78 -2.81 15.29 -13.81
CA TRP A 78 -3.30 13.92 -13.71
C TRP A 78 -3.67 13.37 -15.07
N ARG A 79 -3.31 12.10 -15.33
CA ARG A 79 -3.66 11.42 -16.58
C ARG A 79 -5.19 11.35 -16.71
N ARG A 80 -5.71 11.75 -17.86
CA ARG A 80 -7.14 11.60 -18.20
C ARG A 80 -7.40 10.23 -18.81
N VAL A 81 -8.51 9.62 -18.42
CA VAL A 81 -8.99 8.35 -18.95
C VAL A 81 -10.39 8.62 -19.49
N ASN A 82 -10.54 8.51 -20.81
CA ASN A 82 -11.77 8.91 -21.50
C ASN A 82 -12.72 7.73 -21.76
N GLU A 83 -12.34 6.52 -21.39
CA GLU A 83 -13.12 5.29 -21.60
C GLU A 83 -12.85 4.36 -20.41
N ALA A 84 -13.90 3.76 -19.86
CA ALA A 84 -13.79 2.86 -18.72
C ALA A 84 -12.93 1.64 -19.08
N PRO A 85 -11.87 1.31 -18.30
CA PRO A 85 -11.07 0.13 -18.56
C PRO A 85 -11.87 -1.14 -18.27
N GLN A 86 -11.54 -2.22 -18.97
CA GLN A 86 -12.10 -3.55 -18.70
C GLN A 86 -11.50 -4.19 -17.44
N LEU A 87 -10.30 -3.76 -17.04
CA LEU A 87 -9.60 -4.24 -15.85
C LEU A 87 -8.87 -3.08 -15.17
N VAL A 88 -9.06 -2.94 -13.86
CA VAL A 88 -8.22 -2.06 -13.03
C VAL A 88 -7.30 -2.92 -12.18
N VAL A 89 -6.00 -2.71 -12.28
CA VAL A 89 -5.00 -3.32 -11.40
C VAL A 89 -4.64 -2.30 -10.33
N LEU A 90 -5.25 -2.44 -9.16
CA LEU A 90 -4.85 -1.70 -7.97
C LEU A 90 -3.69 -2.42 -7.29
N GLU A 91 -2.51 -1.79 -7.26
CA GLU A 91 -1.29 -2.35 -6.67
C GLU A 91 -0.83 -1.54 -5.45
N GLY A 92 -0.24 -2.24 -4.47
CA GLY A 92 0.22 -1.62 -3.23
C GLY A 92 0.60 -2.68 -2.18
N TRP A 93 1.59 -2.33 -1.36
CA TRP A 93 2.23 -3.26 -0.42
C TRP A 93 1.33 -3.72 0.73
N CYS A 94 0.29 -2.95 1.08
CA CYS A 94 -0.66 -3.26 2.16
C CYS A 94 -2.10 -3.47 1.67
N ILE A 95 -2.32 -3.73 0.38
CA ILE A 95 -3.64 -4.06 -0.15
C ILE A 95 -4.15 -5.36 0.47
N GLY A 96 -5.38 -5.34 0.98
CA GLY A 96 -6.03 -6.50 1.58
C GLY A 96 -5.57 -6.83 3.01
N VAL A 97 -4.56 -6.13 3.54
CA VAL A 97 -4.09 -6.29 4.91
C VAL A 97 -5.19 -5.84 5.87
N THR A 98 -5.45 -6.64 6.91
CA THR A 98 -6.43 -6.32 7.95
C THR A 98 -5.78 -5.79 9.21
N ALA A 99 -6.60 -5.19 10.07
CA ALA A 99 -6.18 -4.89 11.42
C ALA A 99 -5.76 -6.17 12.15
N GLU A 100 -4.69 -6.04 12.93
CA GLU A 100 -4.21 -7.01 13.92
C GLU A 100 -5.10 -6.98 15.17
N ASP A 101 -5.08 -8.07 15.94
CA ASP A 101 -5.68 -8.10 17.27
C ASP A 101 -4.93 -7.15 18.22
N ASP A 102 -5.65 -6.55 19.17
CA ASP A 102 -5.07 -5.58 20.12
C ASP A 102 -3.92 -6.16 20.95
N SER A 103 -3.94 -7.47 21.21
CA SER A 103 -2.86 -8.18 21.92
C SER A 103 -1.55 -8.19 21.12
N ALA A 104 -1.62 -8.27 19.79
CA ALA A 104 -0.44 -8.23 18.92
C ALA A 104 0.24 -6.85 18.92
N LEU A 105 -0.48 -5.80 19.30
CA LEU A 105 0.03 -4.43 19.39
C LEU A 105 0.74 -4.12 20.71
N LEU A 106 0.75 -5.04 21.69
CA LEU A 106 1.37 -4.81 22.99
C LEU A 106 2.90 -4.73 22.87
N GLU A 107 3.50 -5.74 22.25
CA GLU A 107 4.95 -5.84 22.10
C GLU A 107 5.44 -5.08 20.86
N ALA A 108 6.56 -4.39 20.99
CA ALA A 108 7.19 -3.69 19.87
C ALA A 108 7.97 -4.68 18.99
N VAL A 109 7.83 -4.58 17.67
CA VAL A 109 8.51 -5.51 16.74
C VAL A 109 9.92 -5.07 16.35
N ASN A 110 10.27 -3.80 16.56
CA ASN A 110 11.57 -3.22 16.21
C ASN A 110 11.91 -1.99 17.07
N ASP A 111 13.09 -1.41 16.83
CA ASP A 111 13.61 -0.27 17.59
C ASP A 111 12.74 0.98 17.40
N LEU A 112 12.25 1.24 16.18
CA LEU A 112 11.32 2.35 15.91
C LEU A 112 10.12 2.33 16.85
N GLU A 113 9.44 1.18 16.99
CA GLU A 113 8.30 1.07 17.89
C GLU A 113 8.68 1.14 19.37
N ARG A 114 9.82 0.56 19.77
CA ARG A 114 10.29 0.63 21.17
C ARG A 114 10.64 2.05 21.59
N GLU A 115 11.41 2.74 20.76
CA GLU A 115 12.04 4.02 21.11
C GLU A 115 11.14 5.21 20.78
N HIS A 116 10.33 5.12 19.73
CA HIS A 116 9.54 6.24 19.23
C HIS A 116 8.02 6.04 19.31
N ASP A 117 7.53 4.87 19.73
CA ASP A 117 6.10 4.60 20.02
C ASP A 117 5.90 3.79 21.33
N PRO A 118 6.52 4.17 22.46
CA PRO A 118 6.45 3.40 23.70
C PRO A 118 5.03 3.34 24.29
N ASP A 119 4.18 4.34 24.01
CA ASP A 119 2.78 4.39 24.44
C ASP A 119 1.82 3.64 23.50
N ARG A 120 2.33 3.12 22.36
CA ARG A 120 1.63 2.38 21.31
C ARG A 120 0.63 3.23 20.51
N ARG A 121 0.63 4.55 20.66
CA ARG A 121 -0.34 5.43 20.00
C ARG A 121 -0.24 5.37 18.49
N TRP A 122 0.97 5.32 17.93
CA TRP A 122 1.19 5.21 16.49
C TRP A 122 0.71 3.89 15.93
N ARG A 123 1.15 2.75 16.48
CA ARG A 123 0.75 1.44 15.94
C ARG A 123 -0.75 1.17 16.11
N ARG A 124 -1.38 1.64 17.20
CA ARG A 124 -2.84 1.61 17.36
C ARG A 124 -3.56 2.49 16.34
N PHE A 125 -3.04 3.69 16.06
CA PHE A 125 -3.59 4.53 15.00
C PHE A 125 -3.53 3.81 13.64
N VAL A 126 -2.38 3.26 13.27
CA VAL A 126 -2.21 2.51 12.01
C VAL A 126 -3.20 1.33 11.94
N ASN A 127 -3.36 0.59 13.03
CA ASN A 127 -4.29 -0.53 13.11
C ASN A 127 -5.76 -0.09 12.94
N ALA A 128 -6.15 1.02 13.58
CA ALA A 128 -7.49 1.60 13.43
C ALA A 128 -7.78 2.05 12.00
N GLN A 129 -6.78 2.58 11.27
CA GLN A 129 -6.92 2.92 9.86
C GLN A 129 -7.20 1.67 9.01
N LEU A 130 -6.52 0.55 9.29
CA LEU A 130 -6.78 -0.75 8.64
C LEU A 130 -8.19 -1.26 8.91
N ALA A 131 -8.70 -1.11 10.13
CA ALA A 131 -10.06 -1.50 10.50
C ALA A 131 -11.16 -0.62 9.87
N GLY A 132 -10.84 0.63 9.54
CA GLY A 132 -11.77 1.63 9.01
C GLY A 132 -11.82 1.70 7.48
N ASP A 133 -11.38 2.84 6.93
CA ASP A 133 -11.50 3.17 5.51
C ASP A 133 -10.83 2.15 4.59
N TYR A 134 -9.68 1.59 5.00
CA TYR A 134 -8.97 0.57 4.24
C TYR A 134 -9.80 -0.70 4.11
N ALA A 135 -10.31 -1.24 5.23
CA ALA A 135 -11.17 -2.42 5.22
C ALA A 135 -12.43 -2.19 4.36
N ARG A 136 -13.03 -1.00 4.40
CA ARG A 136 -14.17 -0.66 3.53
C ARG A 136 -13.78 -0.75 2.05
N LEU A 137 -12.67 -0.13 1.66
CA LEU A 137 -12.20 -0.16 0.27
C LEU A 137 -11.82 -1.57 -0.18
N TRP A 138 -11.10 -2.34 0.64
CA TRP A 138 -10.69 -3.70 0.32
C TRP A 138 -11.86 -4.66 0.09
N ARG A 139 -13.03 -4.42 0.71
CA ARG A 139 -14.25 -5.21 0.42
C ARG A 139 -14.77 -5.03 -1.01
N ARG A 140 -14.33 -3.99 -1.72
CA ARG A 140 -14.71 -3.70 -3.11
C ARG A 140 -13.84 -4.43 -4.13
N ILE A 141 -12.70 -5.01 -3.70
CA ILE A 141 -11.79 -5.76 -4.58
C ILE A 141 -12.43 -7.11 -4.96
N GLU A 142 -12.54 -7.38 -6.25
CA GLU A 142 -13.09 -8.63 -6.79
C GLU A 142 -12.14 -9.81 -6.68
N ARG A 143 -10.84 -9.55 -6.91
CA ARG A 143 -9.78 -10.54 -6.88
C ARG A 143 -8.54 -9.98 -6.22
N LEU A 144 -8.06 -10.66 -5.18
CA LEU A 144 -6.80 -10.35 -4.51
C LEU A 144 -5.71 -11.32 -4.97
N VAL A 145 -4.64 -10.78 -5.56
CA VAL A 145 -3.43 -11.52 -5.93
C VAL A 145 -2.31 -11.14 -4.97
N VAL A 146 -1.62 -12.12 -4.41
CA VAL A 146 -0.51 -11.92 -3.48
C VAL A 146 0.78 -12.49 -4.05
N LEU A 147 1.78 -11.64 -4.21
CA LEU A 147 3.17 -12.06 -4.44
C LEU A 147 3.82 -12.31 -3.08
N ARG A 148 4.01 -13.58 -2.71
CA ARG A 148 4.46 -13.98 -1.38
C ARG A 148 5.98 -14.19 -1.37
N ALA A 149 6.70 -13.36 -0.62
CA ALA A 149 8.11 -13.59 -0.30
C ALA A 149 8.28 -14.75 0.70
N PRO A 150 9.46 -15.42 0.73
CA PRO A 150 9.72 -16.49 1.71
C PRO A 150 9.65 -16.03 3.16
N ALA A 151 10.19 -14.83 3.45
CA ALA A 151 10.25 -14.23 4.78
C ALA A 151 10.42 -12.71 4.69
N TYR A 152 10.21 -11.99 5.81
CA TYR A 152 10.40 -10.54 5.85
C TYR A 152 11.86 -10.15 5.63
N GLU A 153 12.80 -10.96 6.11
CA GLU A 153 14.24 -10.76 5.97
C GLU A 153 14.65 -10.74 4.49
N VAL A 154 13.99 -11.56 3.66
CA VAL A 154 14.16 -11.56 2.20
C VAL A 154 13.63 -10.25 1.59
N VAL A 155 12.49 -9.73 2.06
CA VAL A 155 11.96 -8.41 1.65
C VAL A 155 12.95 -7.29 1.97
N ARG A 156 13.57 -7.32 3.16
CA ARG A 156 14.62 -6.35 3.53
C ARG A 156 15.79 -6.42 2.57
N ARG A 157 16.26 -7.63 2.24
CA ARG A 157 17.36 -7.83 1.28
C ARG A 157 16.99 -7.28 -0.09
N TRP A 158 15.77 -7.56 -0.58
CA TRP A 158 15.33 -7.04 -1.88
C TRP A 158 15.28 -5.53 -1.95
N ARG A 159 14.85 -4.87 -0.87
CA ARG A 159 14.86 -3.40 -0.78
C ARG A 159 16.29 -2.85 -0.82
N GLU A 160 17.21 -3.49 -0.12
CA GLU A 160 18.62 -3.09 -0.12
C GLU A 160 19.29 -3.35 -1.49
N GLU A 161 18.95 -4.41 -2.21
CA GLU A 161 19.40 -4.63 -3.59
C GLU A 161 18.92 -3.51 -4.53
N GLN A 162 17.66 -3.10 -4.40
CA GLN A 162 17.11 -1.97 -5.15
C GLN A 162 17.87 -0.68 -4.87
N GLU A 163 18.09 -0.34 -3.59
CA GLU A 163 18.79 0.89 -3.19
C GLU A 163 20.28 0.85 -3.57
N ARG A 164 20.93 -0.32 -3.52
CA ARG A 164 22.29 -0.50 -4.03
C ARG A 164 22.40 -0.18 -5.51
N ALA A 165 21.44 -0.60 -6.32
CA ALA A 165 21.40 -0.25 -7.74
C ALA A 165 21.23 1.26 -7.95
N LEU A 166 20.42 1.94 -7.13
CA LEU A 166 20.26 3.40 -7.16
C LEU A 166 21.54 4.13 -6.76
N ARG A 167 22.22 3.68 -5.71
CA ARG A 167 23.51 4.23 -5.27
C ARG A 167 24.59 4.08 -6.35
N ARG A 168 24.66 2.93 -7.02
CA ARG A 168 25.59 2.70 -8.16
C ARG A 168 25.36 3.66 -9.33
N ARG A 169 24.12 4.13 -9.51
CA ARG A 169 23.76 5.11 -10.54
C ARG A 169 23.83 6.55 -10.04
N ALA A 170 24.37 6.79 -8.85
CA ALA A 170 24.41 8.10 -8.20
C ALA A 170 23.04 8.82 -8.17
N ALA A 171 21.95 8.07 -7.98
CA ALA A 171 20.62 8.66 -7.93
C ALA A 171 20.50 9.59 -6.71
N ALA A 172 20.03 10.82 -6.93
CA ALA A 172 20.03 11.89 -5.93
C ALA A 172 19.30 11.57 -4.60
N ARG A 173 18.44 10.55 -4.58
CA ARG A 173 17.65 10.14 -3.40
C ARG A 173 17.91 8.69 -2.98
N ALA A 174 19.02 8.10 -3.42
CA ALA A 174 19.40 6.77 -3.00
C ALA A 174 19.69 6.76 -1.49
N MET A 175 19.11 5.81 -0.77
CA MET A 175 19.27 5.67 0.67
C MET A 175 20.57 4.95 0.99
N SER A 176 21.25 5.32 2.07
CA SER A 176 22.32 4.52 2.68
C SER A 176 21.75 3.22 3.29
N PRO A 177 22.57 2.18 3.54
CA PRO A 177 22.10 0.97 4.20
C PRO A 177 21.42 1.22 5.56
N ALA A 178 21.90 2.22 6.33
CA ALA A 178 21.27 2.61 7.58
C ALA A 178 19.89 3.25 7.36
N GLN A 179 19.77 4.13 6.37
CA GLN A 179 18.48 4.73 5.98
C GLN A 179 17.49 3.67 5.46
N VAL A 180 17.96 2.64 4.73
CA VAL A 180 17.11 1.53 4.30
C VAL A 180 16.57 0.74 5.48
N ARG A 181 17.43 0.41 6.46
CA ARG A 181 16.98 -0.28 7.68
C ARG A 181 15.90 0.52 8.39
N HIS A 182 16.16 1.81 8.65
CA HIS A 182 15.20 2.68 9.32
C HIS A 182 13.90 2.85 8.53
N PHE A 183 13.98 3.02 7.21
CA PHE A 183 12.80 3.11 6.35
C PHE A 183 11.91 1.87 6.44
N LEU A 184 12.52 0.68 6.53
CA LEU A 184 11.80 -0.59 6.59
C LEU A 184 11.12 -0.84 7.94
N GLU A 185 11.61 -0.23 9.03
CA GLU A 185 11.01 -0.35 10.37
C GLU A 185 9.56 0.16 10.38
N PHE A 186 9.26 1.21 9.62
CA PHE A 186 7.89 1.76 9.51
C PHE A 186 6.88 0.73 8.96
N ALA A 187 7.32 -0.18 8.10
CA ALA A 187 6.47 -1.15 7.43
C ALA A 187 6.61 -2.57 7.98
N GLU A 188 7.52 -2.82 8.93
CA GLU A 188 7.91 -4.16 9.36
C GLU A 188 6.76 -4.95 9.93
N ARG A 189 6.07 -4.42 10.94
CA ARG A 189 4.91 -5.05 11.58
C ARG A 189 3.89 -5.51 10.54
N LEU A 190 3.45 -4.57 9.69
CA LEU A 190 2.42 -4.84 8.69
C LEU A 190 2.93 -5.79 7.60
N SER A 191 4.20 -5.74 7.25
CA SER A 191 4.80 -6.66 6.27
C SER A 191 4.83 -8.09 6.80
N ARG A 192 5.19 -8.28 8.08
CA ARG A 192 5.12 -9.57 8.77
C ARG A 192 3.67 -10.06 8.86
N HIS A 193 2.74 -9.19 9.28
CA HIS A 193 1.32 -9.51 9.34
C HIS A 193 0.75 -9.89 7.97
N ALA A 194 1.12 -9.17 6.91
CA ALA A 194 0.70 -9.44 5.54
C ALA A 194 1.21 -10.81 5.05
N LEU A 195 2.48 -11.14 5.29
CA LEU A 195 3.06 -12.43 4.95
C LEU A 195 2.37 -13.60 5.67
N ALA A 196 1.93 -13.38 6.91
CA ALA A 196 1.25 -14.39 7.72
C ALA A 196 -0.22 -14.58 7.29
N THR A 197 -0.93 -13.50 6.91
CA THR A 197 -2.39 -13.54 6.78
C THR A 197 -2.91 -13.49 5.34
N LEU A 198 -2.26 -12.73 4.45
CA LEU A 198 -2.77 -12.54 3.08
C LEU A 198 -2.83 -13.84 2.26
N PRO A 199 -1.91 -14.81 2.38
CA PRO A 199 -2.01 -16.07 1.64
C PRO A 199 -3.30 -16.84 1.93
N GLY A 200 -3.83 -16.74 3.15
CA GLY A 200 -5.11 -17.35 3.55
C GLY A 200 -6.34 -16.57 3.09
N ARG A 201 -6.16 -15.40 2.46
CA ARG A 201 -7.24 -14.48 2.07
C ARG A 201 -7.32 -14.27 0.56
N ALA A 202 -6.19 -14.38 -0.13
CA ALA A 202 -6.05 -14.15 -1.57
C ALA A 202 -6.83 -15.17 -2.41
N ASP A 203 -7.21 -14.75 -3.61
CA ASP A 203 -7.76 -15.60 -4.67
C ASP A 203 -6.63 -16.28 -5.46
N LEU A 204 -5.44 -15.66 -5.51
CA LEU A 204 -4.25 -16.22 -6.12
C LEU A 204 -3.01 -15.88 -5.28
N VAL A 205 -2.23 -16.90 -4.90
CA VAL A 205 -0.92 -16.71 -4.27
C VAL A 205 0.16 -17.15 -5.23
N VAL A 206 1.07 -16.24 -5.57
CA VAL A 206 2.28 -16.52 -6.33
C VAL A 206 3.44 -16.49 -5.35
N ALA A 207 3.95 -17.67 -4.99
CA ALA A 207 5.09 -17.79 -4.09
C ALA A 207 6.39 -17.53 -4.86
N LEU A 208 7.27 -16.74 -4.26
CA LEU A 208 8.58 -16.40 -4.81
C LEU A 208 9.70 -17.05 -3.98
N ASP A 209 10.79 -17.43 -4.61
CA ASP A 209 12.05 -17.74 -3.91
C ASP A 209 12.84 -16.47 -3.57
N GLU A 210 14.01 -16.67 -3.00
CA GLU A 210 14.97 -15.64 -2.61
C GLU A 210 15.49 -14.76 -3.77
N GLU A 211 15.47 -15.31 -4.99
CA GLU A 211 15.87 -14.69 -6.25
C GLU A 211 14.69 -14.07 -7.01
N ARG A 212 13.49 -14.06 -6.41
CA ARG A 212 12.22 -13.58 -6.98
C ARG A 212 11.68 -14.44 -8.13
N LYS A 213 12.13 -15.68 -8.27
CA LYS A 213 11.54 -16.64 -9.22
C LYS A 213 10.28 -17.25 -8.63
N VAL A 214 9.31 -17.53 -9.49
CA VAL A 214 8.06 -18.17 -9.09
C VAL A 214 8.32 -19.63 -8.73
N THR A 215 8.02 -20.02 -7.50
CA THR A 215 8.13 -21.41 -7.02
C THR A 215 6.81 -22.14 -7.04
N SER A 216 5.69 -21.42 -6.86
CA SER A 216 4.35 -21.99 -7.04
C SER A 216 3.31 -20.92 -7.31
N ILE A 217 2.23 -21.32 -7.98
CA ILE A 217 1.02 -20.52 -8.20
C ILE A 217 -0.14 -21.31 -7.61
N ARG A 218 -0.80 -20.78 -6.59
CA ARG A 218 -1.89 -21.44 -5.86
C ARG A 218 -3.18 -20.62 -6.00
N PRO A 219 -4.12 -21.02 -6.87
CA PRO A 219 -5.45 -20.43 -6.88
C PRO A 219 -6.23 -20.90 -5.67
N ARG A 220 -7.10 -20.06 -5.14
CA ARG A 220 -8.12 -20.45 -4.16
C ARG A 220 -9.49 -20.39 -4.80
N THR A 221 -10.38 -21.30 -4.41
CA THR A 221 -11.77 -21.25 -4.85
C THR A 221 -12.34 -19.88 -4.50
N PRO A 222 -12.96 -19.15 -5.45
CA PRO A 222 -13.42 -17.78 -5.22
C PRO A 222 -14.29 -17.69 -3.96
N ARG A 223 -14.14 -16.62 -3.17
CA ARG A 223 -15.19 -16.29 -2.19
C ARG A 223 -16.51 -16.13 -2.95
N ALA A 224 -17.57 -16.78 -2.47
CA ALA A 224 -18.91 -16.54 -2.98
C ALA A 224 -19.14 -15.02 -2.99
N ALA A 225 -19.51 -14.48 -4.16
CA ALA A 225 -19.69 -13.05 -4.31
C ALA A 225 -20.85 -12.61 -3.40
N SER A 226 -20.56 -11.90 -2.31
CA SER A 226 -21.60 -11.23 -1.53
C SER A 226 -22.18 -10.08 -2.37
N ARG A 227 -23.29 -10.33 -3.07
CA ARG A 227 -23.98 -9.33 -3.91
C ARG A 227 -24.49 -8.17 -3.05
N GLY A 228 -23.60 -7.24 -2.71
CA GLY A 228 -23.91 -5.95 -2.11
C GLY A 228 -23.96 -4.86 -3.18
N PRO A 229 -24.68 -3.75 -2.96
CA PRO A 229 -25.01 -2.76 -3.98
C PRO A 229 -23.85 -1.83 -4.41
N ALA A 230 -22.67 -1.94 -3.80
CA ALA A 230 -21.53 -1.08 -4.14
C ALA A 230 -20.77 -1.61 -5.37
N ALA A 231 -20.36 -0.72 -6.27
CA ALA A 231 -19.52 -1.04 -7.42
C ALA A 231 -18.22 -1.72 -6.95
N ARG A 232 -17.94 -2.88 -7.52
CA ARG A 232 -16.74 -3.68 -7.30
C ARG A 232 -15.72 -3.41 -8.42
N TYR A 233 -14.44 -3.61 -8.11
CA TYR A 233 -13.31 -3.40 -9.03
C TYR A 233 -12.25 -4.48 -8.87
#